data_AF-A0A0D7KHZ0-F1
#
_entry.id   AF-A0A0D7KHZ0-F1
#
_cell.length_a   1.000
_cell.length_b   1.000
_cell.length_c   1.000
_cell.angle_alpha   90.00
_cell.angle_beta   90.00
_cell.angle_gamma   90.00
#
_symmetry.space_group_name_H-M   'P 1'
#
loop_
_entity.id
_entity.type
_entity.pdbx_description
1 polymer ?
#
loop_
_entity_poly.entity_id
_entity_poly.type
_entity_poly.pdbx_seq_one_letter_code
_entity_poly.pdbx_strand_id
1 'polypeptide(L)'
;MFIDLFNREIIGFSAGANKDAELVVRAFASVQGDIRQIQLFHTDLGSEFKNKLINETLTAFKIGRFLCMKGCPYDNAVAEATFNI
;
A
#
# COMPACT_ATOMS: atom_id res chain seq x y z
N MET A 1 -4.38 -0.20 3.99
CA MET A 1 -3.78 0.83 4.86
C MET A 1 -2.38 1.10 4.35
N PHE A 2 -1.97 2.35 4.31
CA PHE A 2 -0.63 2.81 3.94
C PHE A 2 -0.03 3.51 5.15
N ILE A 3 1.21 3.16 5.45
CA ILE A 3 1.96 3.70 6.58
C ILE A 3 3.21 4.36 6.00
N ASP A 4 3.48 5.60 6.41
CA ASP A 4 4.80 6.19 6.23
C ASP A 4 5.72 5.63 7.32
N LEU A 5 6.72 4.84 6.92
CA LEU A 5 7.68 4.23 7.84
C LEU A 5 8.62 5.24 8.51
N PHE A 6 8.86 6.39 7.89
CA PHE A 6 9.73 7.44 8.43
C PHE A 6 9.02 8.18 9.58
N ASN A 7 7.80 8.66 9.32
CA ASN A 7 7.00 9.37 10.33
C ASN A 7 6.22 8.43 11.26
N ARG A 8 6.13 7.13 10.93
CA ARG A 8 5.31 6.12 11.62
C ARG A 8 3.84 6.50 11.73
N GLU A 9 3.31 7.09 10.66
CA GLU A 9 1.92 7.55 10.61
C GLU A 9 1.12 6.83 9.52
N ILE A 10 -0.19 6.68 9.75
CA ILE A 10 -1.10 6.18 8.73
C ILE A 10 -1.41 7.34 7.78
N ILE A 11 -0.89 7.24 6.56
CA ILE A 11 -1.07 8.29 5.55
C ILE A 11 -2.32 8.07 4.71
N GLY A 12 -2.86 6.85 4.65
CA GLY A 12 -4.06 6.55 3.86
C GLY A 12 -4.63 5.18 4.21
N PHE A 13 -5.95 5.04 4.15
CA PHE A 13 -6.62 3.78 4.44
C PHE A 13 -8.00 3.70 3.79
N SER A 14 -8.49 2.47 3.66
CA SER A 14 -9.84 2.15 3.20
C SER A 14 -10.19 0.76 3.75
N ALA A 15 -11.45 0.55 4.08
CA ALA A 15 -11.97 -0.71 4.58
C ALA A 15 -13.27 -1.06 3.86
N GLY A 16 -13.51 -2.37 3.69
CA GLY A 16 -14.73 -2.89 3.07
C GLY A 16 -14.86 -4.38 3.31
N ALA A 17 -16.00 -4.94 2.91
CA ALA A 17 -16.35 -6.33 3.19
C ALA A 17 -15.45 -7.35 2.47
N ASN A 18 -14.89 -6.98 1.32
CA ASN A 18 -14.05 -7.85 0.49
C ASN A 18 -12.67 -7.23 0.32
N LYS A 19 -11.62 -8.06 0.33
CA LYS A 19 -10.26 -7.63 -0.05
C LYS A 19 -10.17 -7.51 -1.57
N ASP A 20 -10.49 -6.33 -2.08
CA ASP A 20 -10.47 -6.04 -3.51
C ASP A 20 -9.56 -4.85 -3.86
N ALA A 21 -9.29 -4.69 -5.16
CA ALA A 21 -8.46 -3.60 -5.66
C ALA A 21 -9.13 -2.22 -5.55
N GLU A 22 -10.45 -2.18 -5.41
CA GLU A 22 -11.16 -0.91 -5.24
C GLU A 22 -10.83 -0.29 -3.88
N LEU A 23 -10.70 -1.11 -2.84
CA LEU A 23 -10.20 -0.66 -1.54
C LEU A 23 -8.80 -0.05 -1.63
N VAL A 24 -7.92 -0.61 -2.46
CA VAL A 24 -6.57 -0.06 -2.66
C VAL A 24 -6.64 1.33 -3.30
N VAL A 25 -7.47 1.50 -4.33
CA VAL A 25 -7.66 2.80 -5.00
C VAL A 25 -8.25 3.83 -4.05
N ARG A 26 -9.28 3.45 -3.27
CA ARG A 26 -9.87 4.32 -2.25
C ARG A 26 -8.84 4.70 -1.17
N ALA A 27 -7.93 3.79 -0.80
CA ALA A 27 -6.86 4.09 0.14
C ALA A 27 -5.82 5.07 -0.44
N PHE A 28 -5.56 5.03 -1.75
CA PHE A 28 -4.75 6.06 -2.42
C PHE A 28 -5.47 7.41 -2.41
N ALA A 29 -6.77 7.43 -2.69
CA ALA A 29 -7.57 8.65 -2.67
C ALA A 29 -7.71 9.29 -1.28
N SER A 30 -7.53 8.52 -0.20
CA SER A 30 -7.57 9.04 1.17
C SER A 30 -6.22 9.58 1.66
N VAL A 31 -5.16 9.52 0.84
CA VAL A 31 -3.85 10.06 1.23
C VAL A 31 -3.90 11.58 1.36
N GLN A 32 -3.61 12.08 2.56
CA GLN A 32 -3.49 13.51 2.79
C GLN A 32 -2.09 13.98 2.42
N GLY A 33 -1.95 14.49 1.19
CA GLY A 33 -0.68 15.01 0.68
C GLY A 33 -0.47 14.70 -0.79
N ASP A 34 0.70 15.07 -1.31
CA ASP A 34 1.05 14.76 -2.69
C ASP A 34 1.60 13.34 -2.78
N ILE A 35 0.79 12.44 -3.33
CA ILE A 35 1.13 11.03 -3.57
C ILE A 35 2.44 10.88 -4.38
N ARG A 36 2.82 11.87 -5.19
CA ARG A 36 4.08 11.88 -5.94
C ARG A 36 5.33 12.00 -5.06
N GLN A 37 5.17 12.40 -3.79
CA GLN A 37 6.26 12.40 -2.81
C GLN A 37 6.59 10.98 -2.31
N ILE A 38 5.69 10.03 -2.52
CA ILE A 38 5.92 8.63 -2.19
C ILE A 38 6.80 8.03 -3.28
N GLN A 39 8.08 7.80 -2.97
CA GLN A 39 9.03 7.22 -3.94
C GLN A 39 8.93 5.70 -4.00
N LEU A 40 8.58 5.06 -2.88
CA LEU A 40 8.57 3.62 -2.73
C LEU A 40 7.25 3.12 -2.17
N PHE A 41 6.65 2.17 -2.86
CA PHE A 41 5.46 1.49 -2.42
C PHE A 41 5.76 0.00 -2.20
N HIS A 42 5.66 -0.42 -0.95
CA HIS A 42 5.87 -1.81 -0.56
C HIS A 42 4.52 -2.52 -0.46
N THR A 43 4.37 -3.64 -1.18
CA THR A 43 3.16 -4.49 -1.09
C THR A 43 3.55 -5.93 -0.86
N ASP A 44 2.70 -6.65 -0.12
CA ASP A 44 2.73 -8.10 -0.12
C ASP A 44 2.38 -8.68 -1.51
N LEU A 45 2.55 -10.01 -1.64
CA LEU A 45 2.24 -10.76 -2.86
C LEU A 45 0.74 -11.11 -2.99
N GLY A 46 -0.12 -10.47 -2.22
CA GLY A 46 -1.58 -10.62 -2.24
C GLY A 46 -2.15 -10.38 -3.63
N SER A 47 -3.19 -11.13 -3.97
CA SER A 47 -3.87 -11.03 -5.27
C SER A 47 -4.53 -9.66 -5.46
N GLU A 48 -4.93 -9.00 -4.39
CA GLU A 48 -5.50 -7.65 -4.36
C GLU A 48 -4.52 -6.60 -4.92
N PHE A 49 -3.21 -6.81 -4.75
CA PHE A 49 -2.17 -5.94 -5.27
C PHE A 49 -1.68 -6.34 -6.67
N LYS A 50 -2.15 -7.48 -7.20
CA LYS A 50 -1.86 -7.96 -8.57
C LYS A 50 -2.93 -7.48 -9.54
N ASN A 51 -3.28 -6.21 -9.49
CA ASN A 51 -4.21 -5.58 -10.43
C ASN A 51 -3.48 -4.61 -11.37
N LYS A 52 -3.85 -4.64 -12.66
CA LYS A 52 -3.44 -3.65 -13.66
C LYS A 52 -3.67 -2.22 -13.20
N LEU A 53 -4.79 -1.96 -12.52
CA LEU A 53 -5.17 -0.65 -12.00
C LEU A 53 -4.15 -0.08 -11.01
N ILE A 54 -3.58 -0.93 -10.15
CA ILE A 54 -2.56 -0.51 -9.18
C ILE A 54 -1.25 -0.19 -9.91
N ASN A 55 -0.86 -1.02 -10.88
CA ASN A 55 0.34 -0.74 -11.68
C ASN A 55 0.21 0.55 -12.50
N GLU A 56 -0.96 0.80 -13.09
CA GLU A 56 -1.26 2.05 -13.81
C GLU A 56 -1.21 3.25 -12.86
N THR A 57 -1.79 3.12 -11.67
CA THR A 57 -1.76 4.17 -10.63
C THR A 57 -0.33 4.49 -10.22
N LEU A 58 0.47 3.48 -9.86
CA LEU A 58 1.87 3.67 -9.47
C LEU A 58 2.70 4.28 -10.61
N THR A 59 2.46 3.85 -11.85
CA THR A 59 3.13 4.40 -13.03
C THR A 59 2.76 5.86 -13.26
N ALA A 60 1.48 6.22 -13.16
CA ALA A 60 0.99 7.58 -13.33
C ALA A 60 1.61 8.55 -12.32
N PHE A 61 1.79 8.11 -11.08
CA PHE A 61 2.42 8.90 -10.02
C PHE A 61 3.95 8.73 -9.95
N LYS A 62 4.56 7.95 -10.85
CA LYS A 62 6.01 7.64 -10.89
C LYS A 62 6.54 7.04 -9.58
N ILE A 63 5.73 6.21 -8.94
CA ILE A 63 6.06 5.53 -7.69
C ILE A 63 6.73 4.19 -8.01
N GLY A 64 7.90 3.95 -7.43
CA GLY A 64 8.58 2.66 -7.51
C GLY A 64 7.85 1.61 -6.70
N ARG A 65 7.65 0.42 -7.26
CA ARG A 65 7.02 -0.71 -6.56
C ARG A 65 8.08 -1.71 -6.10
N PHE A 66 8.06 -2.06 -4.82
CA PHE A 66 8.79 -3.22 -4.29
C PHE A 66 7.80 -4.29 -3.86
N LEU A 67 8.07 -5.51 -4.30
CA LEU A 67 7.33 -6.71 -3.92
C LEU A 67 8.13 -7.41 -2.82
N CYS A 68 7.46 -7.74 -1.72
CA CYS A 68 8.02 -8.64 -0.71
C CYS A 68 8.51 -9.94 -1.35
N MET A 69 9.67 -10.45 -0.93
CA MET A 69 10.11 -11.79 -1.36
C MET A 69 9.16 -12.85 -0.79
N LYS A 70 8.87 -13.89 -1.58
CA LYS A 70 7.99 -14.98 -1.16
C LYS A 70 8.61 -15.67 0.07
N GLY A 71 7.95 -15.57 1.23
CA GLY A 71 8.42 -16.17 2.48
C GLY A 71 9.20 -15.22 3.42
N CYS A 72 9.20 -13.91 3.17
CA CYS A 72 9.80 -12.89 4.06
C CYS A 72 8.74 -12.13 4.87
N PRO A 73 8.28 -12.64 6.02
CA PRO A 73 7.24 -11.98 6.82
C PRO A 73 7.67 -10.62 7.40
N TYR A 74 8.97 -10.33 7.42
CA TYR A 74 9.52 -9.10 7.99
C TYR A 74 9.20 -7.85 7.17
N ASP A 75 9.05 -7.97 5.85
CA ASP A 75 8.89 -6.81 4.98
C ASP A 75 7.54 -6.10 5.19
N ASN A 76 6.52 -6.84 5.62
CA ASN A 76 5.19 -6.32 5.96
C ASN A 76 4.94 -6.23 7.48
N ALA A 77 5.90 -6.64 8.31
CA ALA A 77 5.71 -6.80 9.75
C ALA A 77 5.29 -5.49 10.46
N VAL A 78 5.75 -4.33 9.99
CA VAL A 78 5.36 -3.04 10.58
C VAL A 78 3.88 -2.74 10.33
N ALA A 79 3.39 -3.02 9.13
CA ALA A 79 1.97 -2.88 8.81
C ALA A 79 1.13 -3.91 9.59
N GLU A 80 1.58 -5.17 9.64
CA GLU A 80 0.89 -6.25 10.37
C GLU A 80 0.85 -6.02 11.89
N ALA A 81 1.94 -5.55 12.49
CA ALA A 81 1.97 -5.18 13.90
C ALA A 81 1.00 -4.04 14.22
N THR A 82 0.79 -3.12 13.27
CA THR A 82 -0.20 -2.03 13.42
C THR A 82 -1.64 -2.55 13.31
N PHE A 83 -1.88 -3.66 12.61
CA PHE A 83 -3.20 -4.32 12.54
C PHE A 83 -3.53 -5.18 13.77
N ASN A 84 -2.53 -5.62 14.54
CA ASN A 84 -2.72 -6.50 15.71
C ASN A 84 -3.11 -5.75 17.00
N ILE A 85 -3.87 -4.66 16.88
CA ILE A 85 -4.40 -3.87 18.00
C ILE A 85 -5.86 -4.24 18.25
#